data_AF-A0A946NMF2-F1
#
_entry.id   AF-A0A946NMF2-F1
#
_cell.length_a   1.000
_cell.length_b   1.000
_cell.length_c   1.000
_cell.angle_alpha   90.00
_cell.angle_beta   90.00
_cell.angle_gamma   90.00
#
_symmetry.space_group_name_H-M   'P 1'
#
loop_
_entity.id
_entity.type
_entity.pdbx_description
1 polymer ?
#
loop_
_entity_poly.entity_id
_entity_poly.type
_entity_poly.pdbx_seq_one_letter_code
_entity_poly.pdbx_strand_id
1 'polypeptide(L)'
;MTGYIVVISCLGYAAFFLYVQLGQVERIVATMNTETLQPDQLKLLKDRVTRSAVQLKNEMIGMAIVGTLVCVIGGLYTISMVIRPLKKLVQFAEGNGNTELPEIKSNTEIKQLATAITALTDKLNQEEKKTSP
;
A
#
# COMPACT_ATOMS: atom_id res chain seq x y z
N MET A 1 0.00 6.55 -10.48
CA MET A 1 1.37 6.55 -9.92
C MET A 1 1.46 6.65 -8.38
N THR A 2 0.60 7.41 -7.70
CA THR A 2 0.69 7.70 -6.25
C THR A 2 0.60 6.45 -5.35
N GLY A 3 -0.20 5.44 -5.72
CA GLY A 3 -0.34 4.20 -4.95
C GLY A 3 0.95 3.37 -4.87
N TYR A 4 1.71 3.29 -5.97
CA TYR A 4 2.99 2.58 -6.00
C TYR A 4 4.04 3.26 -5.12
N ILE A 5 4.06 4.60 -5.10
CA ILE A 5 4.97 5.39 -4.24
C ILE A 5 4.70 5.12 -2.76
N VAL A 6 3.43 4.98 -2.36
CA VAL A 6 3.06 4.64 -0.97
C VAL A 6 3.55 3.24 -0.61
N VAL A 7 3.33 2.25 -1.48
CA VAL A 7 3.77 0.87 -1.24
C VAL A 7 5.31 0.78 -1.15
N ILE A 8 6.03 1.42 -2.08
CA ILE A 8 7.50 1.44 -2.07
C ILE A 8 8.03 2.14 -0.81
N SER A 9 7.40 3.24 -0.38
CA SER A 9 7.76 3.93 0.87
C SER A 9 7.56 3.04 2.11
N CYS A 10 6.43 2.30 2.18
CA CYS A 10 6.18 1.35 3.27
C CYS A 10 7.20 0.21 3.30
N LEU A 11 7.54 -0.36 2.14
CA LEU A 11 8.54 -1.43 2.03
C LEU A 11 9.96 -0.93 2.38
N GLY A 12 10.34 0.27 1.92
CA GLY A 12 11.62 0.88 2.23
C GLY A 12 11.77 1.18 3.73
N TYR A 13 10.72 1.68 4.37
CA TYR A 13 10.72 1.91 5.81
C TYR A 13 10.81 0.59 6.61
N ALA A 14 10.09 -0.46 6.19
CA ALA A 14 10.20 -1.77 6.81
C ALA A 14 11.62 -2.35 6.69
N ALA A 15 12.27 -2.22 5.53
CA ALA A 15 13.64 -2.66 5.31
C ALA A 15 14.65 -1.86 6.15
N PHE A 16 14.51 -0.53 6.22
CA PHE A 16 15.35 0.32 7.07
C PHE A 16 15.22 -0.03 8.55
N PHE A 17 14.00 -0.26 9.00
CA PHE A 17 13.73 -0.66 10.38
C PHE A 17 14.41 -2.00 10.72
N LEU A 18 14.23 -3.03 9.87
CA LEU A 18 14.90 -4.32 10.05
C LEU A 18 16.44 -4.19 10.05
N TYR A 19 17.00 -3.31 9.22
CA TYR A 19 18.44 -3.04 9.17
C TYR A 19 18.97 -2.47 10.50
N VAL A 20 18.29 -1.46 11.06
CA VAL A 20 18.67 -0.89 12.38
C VAL A 20 18.60 -1.95 13.47
N GLN A 21 17.57 -2.79 13.43
CA GLN A 21 17.36 -3.87 14.40
C GLN A 21 18.44 -4.95 14.33
N LEU A 22 18.83 -5.38 13.13
CA LEU A 22 19.93 -6.33 12.92
C LEU A 22 21.27 -5.79 13.45
N GLY A 23 21.56 -4.51 13.24
CA GLY A 23 22.78 -3.88 13.74
C GLY A 23 22.87 -3.81 15.27
N GLN A 24 21.74 -3.74 15.99
CA GLN A 24 21.73 -3.80 17.45
C GLN A 24 22.06 -5.20 17.96
N VAL A 25 21.49 -6.24 17.33
CA VAL A 25 21.78 -7.64 17.65
C VAL A 25 23.24 -7.96 17.36
N GLU A 26 23.76 -7.52 16.22
CA GLU A 26 25.14 -7.74 15.81
C GLU A 26 26.15 -7.13 16.80
N ARG A 27 25.90 -5.92 17.32
CA ARG A 27 26.76 -5.32 18.36
C ARG A 27 26.77 -6.11 19.65
N ILE A 28 25.64 -6.70 20.06
CA ILE A 28 25.58 -7.53 21.27
C ILE A 28 26.37 -8.83 21.04
N VAL A 29 26.22 -9.45 19.88
CA VAL A 29 26.98 -10.64 19.49
C VAL A 29 28.48 -10.35 19.37
N ALA A 30 28.86 -9.20 18.81
CA ALA A 30 30.27 -8.78 18.68
C ALA A 30 30.98 -8.56 20.02
N THR A 31 30.23 -8.33 21.11
CA THR A 31 30.81 -8.28 22.46
C THR A 31 31.01 -9.66 23.10
N MET A 32 30.67 -10.77 22.43
CA MET A 32 30.97 -12.12 22.91
C MET A 32 32.42 -12.49 22.64
N ASN A 33 33.16 -12.81 23.71
CA ASN A 33 34.35 -13.64 23.64
C ASN A 33 34.00 -15.04 24.16
N THR A 34 33.85 -16.00 23.24
CA THR A 34 33.47 -17.39 23.54
C THR A 34 34.51 -18.16 24.35
N GLU A 35 35.75 -17.65 24.42
CA GLU A 35 36.88 -18.33 25.06
C GLU A 35 37.06 -17.94 26.55
N THR A 36 36.45 -16.83 27.00
CA THR A 36 36.65 -16.28 28.37
C THR A 36 35.35 -15.98 29.14
N LEU A 37 34.22 -16.55 28.72
CA LEU A 37 32.90 -16.26 29.30
C LEU A 37 32.75 -16.83 30.72
N GLN A 38 33.01 -15.99 31.74
CA GLN A 38 32.62 -16.27 33.12
C GLN A 38 31.09 -16.29 33.27
N PRO A 39 30.52 -17.10 34.20
CA PRO A 39 29.08 -17.26 34.38
C PRO A 39 28.31 -15.94 34.58
N ASP A 40 28.92 -14.97 35.27
CA ASP A 40 28.31 -13.66 35.54
C ASP A 40 28.23 -12.77 34.28
N GLN A 41 29.23 -12.87 33.39
CA GLN A 41 29.22 -12.16 32.10
C GLN A 41 28.15 -12.74 31.18
N LEU A 42 27.94 -14.05 31.23
CA LEU A 42 26.87 -14.74 30.49
C LEU A 42 25.48 -14.28 30.97
N LYS A 43 25.30 -14.10 32.28
CA LYS A 43 24.04 -13.63 32.87
C LYS A 43 23.73 -12.18 32.48
N LEU A 44 24.73 -11.30 32.55
CA LEU A 44 24.60 -9.90 32.10
C LEU A 44 24.30 -9.80 30.60
N LEU A 45 24.93 -10.66 29.79
CA LEU A 45 24.67 -10.74 28.36
C LEU A 45 23.24 -11.20 28.07
N LYS A 46 22.79 -12.27 28.74
CA LYS A 46 21.41 -12.78 28.61
C LYS A 46 20.40 -11.68 28.93
N ASP A 47 20.63 -10.89 29.98
CA ASP A 47 19.75 -9.77 30.34
C ASP A 47 19.74 -8.67 29.27
N ARG A 48 20.90 -8.30 28.72
CA ARG A 48 20.97 -7.30 27.63
C ARG A 48 20.29 -7.76 26.35
N VAL A 49 20.54 -9.01 25.93
CA VAL A 49 19.89 -9.62 24.76
C VAL A 49 18.38 -9.68 24.98
N THR A 50 17.93 -10.14 26.14
CA THR A 50 16.51 -10.28 26.45
C THR A 50 15.82 -8.91 26.45
N ARG A 51 16.43 -7.90 27.07
CA ARG A 51 15.89 -6.53 27.08
C ARG A 51 15.83 -5.92 25.69
N SER A 52 16.88 -6.11 24.88
CA SER A 52 16.92 -5.64 23.50
C SER A 52 15.85 -6.33 22.64
N ALA A 53 15.69 -7.65 22.75
CA ALA A 53 14.66 -8.41 22.05
C ALA A 53 13.23 -7.99 22.44
N VAL A 54 12.98 -7.68 23.73
CA VAL A 54 11.69 -7.18 24.19
C VAL A 54 11.39 -5.80 23.61
N GLN A 55 12.38 -4.90 23.58
CA GLN A 55 12.24 -3.59 22.96
C GLN A 55 11.93 -3.74 21.46
N LEU A 56 12.70 -4.59 20.77
CA LEU A 56 12.53 -4.90 19.35
C LEU A 56 11.11 -5.37 19.02
N LYS A 57 10.60 -6.30 19.83
CA LYS A 57 9.25 -6.85 19.71
C LYS A 57 8.20 -5.77 19.88
N ASN A 58 8.35 -4.89 20.87
CA ASN A 58 7.39 -3.81 21.12
C ASN A 58 7.39 -2.78 19.98
N GLU A 59 8.56 -2.45 19.43
CA GLU A 59 8.67 -1.56 18.27
C GLU A 59 8.04 -2.19 17.02
N MET A 60 8.28 -3.49 16.77
CA MET A 60 7.64 -4.25 15.69
C MET A 60 6.11 -4.25 15.80
N ILE A 61 5.57 -4.46 17.00
CA ILE A 61 4.12 -4.42 17.23
C ILE A 61 3.56 -3.03 16.91
N GLY A 62 4.24 -1.96 17.36
CA GLY A 62 3.84 -0.59 17.02
C GLY A 62 3.82 -0.34 15.51
N MET A 63 4.87 -0.78 14.80
CA MET A 63 4.96 -0.67 13.34
C MET A 63 3.83 -1.44 12.63
N ALA A 64 3.53 -2.65 13.09
CA ALA A 64 2.48 -3.49 12.50
C ALA A 64 1.10 -2.85 12.64
N ILE A 65 0.81 -2.23 13.79
CA ILE A 65 -0.45 -1.52 14.02
C ILE A 65 -0.58 -0.33 13.08
N VAL A 66 0.46 0.53 13.01
CA VAL A 66 0.47 1.71 12.14
C VAL A 66 0.39 1.30 10.66
N GLY A 67 1.16 0.30 10.25
CA GLY A 67 1.15 -0.21 8.88
C GLY A 67 -0.21 -0.76 8.48
N THR A 68 -0.89 -1.48 9.37
CA THR A 68 -2.26 -1.98 9.14
C THR A 68 -3.24 -0.83 8.92
N LEU A 69 -3.16 0.22 9.74
CA LEU A 69 -3.98 1.43 9.61
C LEU A 69 -3.79 2.10 8.24
N VAL A 70 -2.54 2.29 7.82
CA VAL A 70 -2.22 2.89 6.51
C VAL A 70 -2.74 2.03 5.37
N CYS A 71 -2.60 0.70 5.46
CA CYS A 71 -3.12 -0.23 4.45
C CYS A 71 -4.65 -0.17 4.31
N VAL A 72 -5.38 -0.11 5.44
CA VAL A 72 -6.84 0.01 5.42
C VAL A 72 -7.27 1.32 4.77
N ILE A 73 -6.64 2.45 5.13
CA ILE A 73 -6.95 3.76 4.55
C ILE A 73 -6.62 3.78 3.05
N GLY A 74 -5.46 3.26 2.65
CA GLY A 74 -5.06 3.17 1.25
C GLY A 74 -5.98 2.27 0.42
N GLY A 75 -6.46 1.17 1.00
CA GLY A 75 -7.44 0.28 0.38
C GLY A 75 -8.79 0.97 0.17
N LEU A 76 -9.30 1.67 1.18
CA LEU A 76 -10.54 2.45 1.07
C LEU A 76 -10.43 3.57 0.03
N TYR A 77 -9.28 4.24 -0.03
CA TYR A 77 -9.01 5.26 -1.04
C TYR A 77 -9.02 4.68 -2.46
N THR A 78 -8.39 3.50 -2.64
CA THR A 78 -8.35 2.78 -3.92
C THR A 78 -9.75 2.37 -4.37
N ILE A 79 -10.56 1.83 -3.48
CA ILE A 79 -11.95 1.47 -3.79
C ILE A 79 -12.74 2.72 -4.23
N SER A 80 -12.58 3.82 -3.51
CA SER A 80 -13.38 5.02 -3.72
C SER A 80 -12.98 5.80 -4.97
N MET A 81 -11.68 5.92 -5.25
CA MET A 81 -11.17 6.72 -6.37
C MET A 81 -10.93 5.94 -7.66
N VAL A 82 -10.75 4.62 -7.59
CA VAL A 82 -10.42 3.81 -8.76
C VAL A 82 -11.56 2.85 -9.07
N ILE A 83 -11.86 1.92 -8.16
CA ILE A 83 -12.81 0.82 -8.43
C ILE A 83 -14.23 1.33 -8.67
N ARG A 84 -14.75 2.22 -7.80
CA ARG A 84 -16.10 2.78 -7.96
C ARG A 84 -16.28 3.54 -9.28
N PRO A 85 -15.40 4.50 -9.66
CA PRO A 85 -15.48 5.17 -10.95
C PRO A 85 -15.38 4.22 -12.14
N LEU A 86 -14.45 3.25 -12.12
CA LEU A 86 -14.33 2.24 -13.18
C LEU A 86 -15.61 1.41 -13.35
N LYS A 87 -16.22 0.97 -12.25
CA LYS A 87 -17.48 0.21 -12.30
C LYS A 87 -18.63 1.03 -12.91
N LYS A 88 -18.74 2.31 -12.55
CA LYS A 88 -19.73 3.23 -13.16
C LYS A 88 -19.46 3.45 -14.65
N LEU A 89 -18.19 3.56 -15.06
CA LEU A 89 -17.80 3.66 -16.47
C LEU A 89 -18.20 2.44 -17.30
N VAL A 90 -18.01 1.25 -16.75
CA VAL A 90 -18.47 0.00 -17.40
C VAL A 90 -19.98 0.01 -17.57
N GLN A 91 -20.72 0.38 -16.51
CA GLN A 91 -22.19 0.49 -16.57
C GLN A 91 -22.67 1.57 -17.56
N PHE A 92 -21.91 2.66 -17.72
CA PHE A 92 -22.16 3.68 -18.75
C PHE A 92 -22.03 3.12 -20.15
N ALA A 93 -20.95 2.38 -20.41
CA ALA A 93 -20.72 1.75 -21.71
C ALA A 93 -21.77 0.66 -22.01
N GLU A 94 -22.07 -0.21 -21.05
CA GLU A 94 -23.08 -1.28 -21.19
C GLU A 94 -24.50 -0.71 -21.38
N GLY A 95 -24.79 0.45 -20.81
CA GLY A 95 -26.09 1.12 -20.93
C GLY A 95 -26.22 2.04 -22.15
N ASN A 96 -25.32 1.97 -23.14
CA ASN A 96 -25.27 2.88 -24.30
C ASN A 96 -25.34 4.38 -23.92
N GLY A 97 -24.79 4.73 -22.76
CA GLY A 97 -24.75 6.11 -22.26
C GLY A 97 -26.02 6.62 -21.58
N ASN A 98 -27.01 5.76 -21.31
CA ASN A 98 -28.22 6.14 -20.57
C ASN A 98 -28.05 6.19 -19.04
N THR A 99 -26.88 5.85 -18.51
CA THR A 99 -26.59 5.91 -17.07
C THR A 99 -25.66 7.08 -16.75
N GLU A 100 -25.57 7.47 -15.47
CA GLU A 100 -24.74 8.62 -15.06
C GLU A 100 -23.24 8.33 -15.20
N LEU A 101 -22.52 9.25 -15.83
CA LEU A 101 -21.05 9.27 -15.81
C LEU A 101 -20.52 9.42 -14.38
N PRO A 102 -19.42 8.75 -14.02
CA PRO A 102 -18.84 8.91 -12.69
C PRO A 102 -18.29 10.33 -12.47
N GLU A 103 -18.55 10.89 -11.29
CA GLU A 103 -17.84 12.09 -10.82
C GLU A 103 -16.39 11.75 -10.50
N ILE A 104 -15.48 12.06 -11.42
CA ILE A 104 -14.05 11.81 -11.24
C ILE A 104 -13.40 13.09 -10.72
N LYS A 105 -13.08 13.14 -9.42
CA LYS A 105 -12.49 14.33 -8.79
C LYS A 105 -11.09 14.68 -9.30
N SER A 106 -10.15 13.73 -9.29
CA SER A 106 -8.72 14.03 -9.47
C SER A 106 -7.91 13.04 -10.33
N ASN A 107 -8.46 11.89 -10.70
CA ASN A 107 -7.71 10.90 -11.49
C ASN A 107 -7.78 11.23 -12.99
N THR A 108 -6.70 11.78 -13.53
CA THR A 108 -6.56 12.18 -14.94
C THR A 108 -6.67 11.01 -15.90
N GLU A 109 -6.17 9.83 -15.52
CA GLU A 109 -6.21 8.61 -16.34
C GLU A 109 -7.66 8.12 -16.49
N ILE A 110 -8.44 8.09 -15.40
CA ILE A 110 -9.85 7.69 -15.44
C ILE A 110 -10.70 8.75 -16.17
N LYS A 111 -10.37 10.05 -16.04
CA LYS A 111 -11.03 11.11 -16.82
C LYS A 111 -10.84 10.91 -18.32
N GLN A 112 -9.60 10.66 -18.75
CA GLN A 112 -9.30 10.39 -20.16
C GLN A 112 -10.07 9.17 -20.67
N LEU A 113 -10.12 8.09 -19.88
CA LEU A 113 -10.91 6.91 -20.21
C LEU A 113 -12.41 7.24 -20.33
N ALA A 114 -12.96 8.03 -19.42
CA ALA A 114 -14.35 8.45 -19.48
C ALA A 114 -14.67 9.24 -20.75
N THR A 115 -13.84 10.21 -21.10
CA THR A 115 -14.00 10.98 -22.34
C THR A 115 -13.97 10.09 -23.58
N ALA A 116 -13.05 9.12 -23.63
CA ALA A 116 -12.94 8.19 -24.75
C ALA A 116 -14.19 7.28 -24.88
N ILE A 117 -14.69 6.76 -23.76
CA ILE A 117 -15.91 5.93 -23.75
C ILE A 117 -17.12 6.74 -24.20
N THR A 118 -17.32 7.95 -23.66
CA THR A 118 -18.43 8.83 -24.09
C THR A 118 -18.37 9.13 -25.58
N ALA A 119 -17.20 9.49 -26.11
CA ALA A 119 -17.03 9.77 -27.54
C ALA A 119 -17.31 8.54 -28.43
N LEU A 120 -17.02 7.33 -27.95
CA LEU A 120 -17.34 6.08 -28.66
C LEU A 120 -18.84 5.78 -28.64
N THR A 121 -19.46 5.89 -27.46
CA THR A 121 -20.91 5.69 -27.27
C THR A 121 -21.72 6.68 -28.12
N ASP A 122 -21.32 7.95 -28.18
CA ASP A 122 -21.98 8.97 -29.01
C ASP A 122 -21.90 8.64 -30.50
N LYS A 123 -20.76 8.11 -30.98
CA LYS A 123 -20.62 7.66 -32.38
C LYS A 123 -21.54 6.49 -32.69
N LEU A 124 -21.60 5.49 -31.81
CA LEU A 124 -22.47 4.31 -31.96
C LEU A 124 -23.95 4.71 -32.00
N ASN A 125 -24.39 5.60 -31.09
CA ASN A 125 -25.76 6.11 -31.06
C ASN A 125 -26.12 6.93 -32.33
N GLN A 126 -25.15 7.65 -32.91
CA GLN A 126 -25.34 8.37 -34.18
C GLN A 126 -25.40 7.44 -35.38
N GLU A 127 -24.65 6.35 -35.38
CA GLU A 127 -24.71 5.32 -36.41
C GLU A 127 -26.05 4.57 -36.36
N GLU A 128 -26.52 4.14 -35.19
CA GLU A 128 -27.86 3.53 -35.01
C GLU A 128 -29.01 4.45 -35.49
N LYS A 129 -28.91 5.76 -35.24
CA LYS A 129 -29.89 6.73 -35.74
C LYS A 129 -29.84 6.92 -37.26
N LYS A 130 -28.70 6.66 -37.92
CA LYS A 130 -28.56 6.76 -39.38
C LYS A 130 -29.03 5.50 -40.11
N THR A 131 -29.06 4.35 -39.44
CA THR A 131 -29.53 3.07 -39.99
C THR A 131 -30.99 2.73 -39.64
N SER A 132 -31.64 3.49 -38.75
CA SER A 132 -33.08 3.37 -38.49
C SER A 132 -33.88 4.16 -39.54
N PRO A 133 -34.81 3.51 -40.29
CA PRO A 133 -35.56 4.11 -41.40
C PRO A 133 -36.58 5.19 -40.98
#